data_AF-L1P5Q0-F1
#
_entry.id   AF-L1P5Q0-F1
#
_cell.length_a   1.000
_cell.length_b   1.000
_cell.length_c   1.000
_cell.angle_alpha   90.00
_cell.angle_beta   90.00
_cell.angle_gamma   90.00
#
_symmetry.space_group_name_H-M   'P 1'
#
loop_
_entity.id
_entity.type
_entity.pdbx_description
1 polymer ?
#
loop_
_entity_poly.entity_id
_entity_poly.type
_entity_poly.pdbx_seq_one_letter_code
_entity_poly.pdbx_strand_id
1 'polypeptide(L)'
;MKYLLTTAFIALLLASCHKEQNAFEQSPSERMLQQRIALQKELTEAPYGWKVLYFPRTDSLLFATPTKAEKRSDSRYVEKLLNQGFGGFYFLMTFNKDNTVAIQADTHSETLQTVKTSEYTLSQEAQLQLSFTTYNYVHQLVNNRFRAAADWLYVGKDTLQNMVFKTASYADPAREYIVFEKLKTADDKQQFLQKAYNNRLFFEQMQNPQIVIKRGSKIYYQSDVYLKGNNFGLNTPFLEGFVANRYYVFEYRTNPQEDPSTGRYKSQFIGSGYVGTESGLTFRAGLRYNKSIIFYDFVREGNRFVAHHRDSKGIATGYTAEIFEN
;
A
#
# COMPACT_ATOMS: atom_id res chain seq x y z
N MET A 1 -5.80 36.95 74.21
CA MET A 1 -4.84 36.59 73.13
C MET A 1 -4.92 35.13 72.64
N LYS A 2 -6.02 34.38 72.89
CA LYS A 2 -6.18 32.99 72.37
C LYS A 2 -7.15 32.87 71.18
N TYR A 3 -8.03 33.86 70.98
CA TYR A 3 -9.04 33.88 69.90
C TYR A 3 -8.62 34.66 68.64
N LEU A 4 -7.48 35.36 68.68
CA LEU A 4 -6.92 36.11 67.54
C LEU A 4 -5.98 35.26 66.67
N LEU A 5 -5.43 34.18 67.23
CA LEU A 5 -4.56 33.23 66.51
C LEU A 5 -5.37 32.13 65.80
N THR A 6 -6.57 31.81 66.28
CA THR A 6 -7.44 30.81 65.66
C THR A 6 -8.22 31.37 64.46
N THR A 7 -8.54 32.67 64.46
CA THR A 7 -9.21 33.33 63.31
C THR A 7 -8.26 33.57 62.14
N ALA A 8 -6.97 33.80 62.39
CA ALA A 8 -5.96 33.93 61.34
C ALA A 8 -5.69 32.62 60.59
N PHE A 9 -5.81 31.46 61.27
CA PHE A 9 -5.56 30.15 60.66
C PHE A 9 -6.71 29.66 59.78
N ILE A 10 -7.94 30.07 60.06
CA ILE A 10 -9.13 29.75 59.24
C ILE A 10 -9.18 30.61 57.97
N ALA A 11 -8.69 31.85 58.03
CA ALA A 11 -8.59 32.73 56.86
C ALA A 11 -7.53 32.28 55.83
N LEU A 12 -6.50 31.55 56.26
CA LEU A 12 -5.45 30.98 55.40
C LEU A 12 -5.89 29.70 54.65
N LEU A 13 -6.99 29.06 55.07
CA LEU A 13 -7.55 27.87 54.40
C LEU A 13 -8.49 28.21 53.24
N LEU A 14 -8.96 29.45 53.12
CA LEU A 14 -9.79 29.92 52.00
C LEU A 14 -8.97 30.53 50.85
N ALA A 15 -7.65 30.65 51.02
CA ALA A 15 -6.72 31.12 49.99
C ALA A 15 -6.15 29.98 49.12
N SER A 16 -6.69 28.76 49.22
CA SER A 16 -6.45 27.72 48.20
C SER A 16 -7.35 27.99 46.99
N CYS A 17 -7.11 29.14 46.36
CA CYS A 17 -7.69 29.50 45.07
C CYS A 17 -7.29 28.41 44.06
N HIS A 18 -8.28 27.66 43.60
CA HIS A 18 -8.13 26.67 42.54
C HIS A 18 -7.59 27.37 41.29
N LYS A 19 -6.29 27.27 41.06
CA LYS A 19 -5.74 27.42 39.72
C LYS A 19 -5.98 26.10 39.01
N GLU A 20 -7.19 25.92 38.49
CA GLU A 20 -7.39 25.00 37.37
C GLU A 20 -6.63 25.60 36.18
N GLN A 21 -5.31 25.40 36.15
CA GLN A 21 -4.58 25.45 34.91
C GLN A 21 -5.07 24.23 34.13
N ASN A 22 -6.10 24.43 33.31
CA ASN A 22 -6.47 23.46 32.30
C ASN A 22 -5.19 23.07 31.57
N ALA A 23 -4.79 21.80 31.66
CA ALA A 23 -3.58 21.29 31.02
C ALA A 23 -3.60 21.49 29.48
N PHE A 24 -4.77 21.84 28.93
CA PHE A 24 -5.01 22.21 27.55
C PHE A 24 -5.88 23.46 27.48
N GLU A 25 -5.50 24.43 26.64
CA GLU A 25 -6.24 25.68 26.43
C GLU A 25 -7.61 25.47 25.76
N GLN A 26 -7.80 24.35 25.06
CA GLN A 26 -9.03 23.97 24.37
C GLN A 26 -9.64 22.73 25.02
N SER A 27 -10.97 22.61 24.98
CA SER A 27 -11.68 21.40 25.37
C SER A 27 -11.39 20.22 24.40
N PRO A 28 -11.56 18.97 24.84
CA PRO A 28 -11.47 17.81 23.94
C PRO A 28 -12.36 17.93 22.70
N SER A 29 -13.60 18.42 22.86
CA SER A 29 -14.56 18.58 21.77
C SER A 29 -14.10 19.61 20.73
N GLU A 30 -13.53 20.74 21.17
CA GLU A 30 -12.98 21.76 20.27
C GLU A 30 -11.80 21.23 19.47
N ARG A 31 -10.88 20.48 20.11
CA ARG A 31 -9.75 19.84 19.41
C ARG A 31 -10.21 18.85 18.35
N MET A 32 -11.21 18.04 18.67
CA MET A 32 -11.80 17.10 17.71
C MET A 32 -12.39 17.85 16.52
N LEU A 33 -13.24 18.84 16.77
CA LEU A 33 -13.82 19.66 15.70
C LEU A 33 -12.74 20.31 14.81
N GLN A 34 -11.67 20.85 15.40
CA GLN A 34 -10.55 21.43 14.64
C GLN A 34 -9.84 20.42 13.77
N GLN A 35 -9.61 19.18 14.25
CA GLN A 35 -8.99 18.12 13.44
C GLN A 35 -9.86 17.74 12.25
N ARG A 36 -11.17 17.62 12.44
CA ARG A 36 -12.13 17.36 11.35
C ARG A 36 -12.10 18.47 10.31
N ILE A 37 -12.18 19.73 10.73
CA ILE A 37 -12.14 20.90 9.85
C ILE A 37 -10.81 20.93 9.08
N ALA A 38 -9.69 20.69 9.76
CA ALA A 38 -8.37 20.67 9.13
C ALA A 38 -8.26 19.59 8.06
N LEU A 39 -8.76 18.37 8.31
CA LEU A 39 -8.77 17.30 7.32
C LEU A 39 -9.70 17.61 6.14
N GLN A 40 -10.90 18.13 6.40
CA GLN A 40 -11.83 18.52 5.34
C GLN A 40 -11.23 19.60 4.45
N LYS A 41 -10.59 20.61 5.06
CA LYS A 41 -9.87 21.65 4.36
C LYS A 41 -8.75 21.05 3.53
N GLU A 42 -7.92 20.18 4.11
CA GLU A 42 -6.82 19.57 3.37
C GLU A 42 -7.32 18.77 2.17
N LEU A 43 -8.32 17.91 2.34
CA LEU A 43 -8.94 17.12 1.27
C LEU A 43 -9.46 17.99 0.12
N THR A 44 -10.11 19.11 0.43
CA THR A 44 -10.76 19.99 -0.55
C THR A 44 -9.84 21.07 -1.14
N GLU A 45 -8.70 21.37 -0.52
CA GLU A 45 -7.67 22.30 -1.02
C GLU A 45 -6.58 21.57 -1.83
N ALA A 46 -6.96 20.51 -2.53
CA ALA A 46 -6.13 19.83 -3.53
C ALA A 46 -6.69 20.15 -4.93
N PRO A 47 -6.25 21.23 -5.59
CA PRO A 47 -6.86 21.71 -6.84
C PRO A 47 -6.77 20.67 -7.98
N TYR A 48 -5.75 19.83 -7.95
CA TYR A 48 -5.56 18.75 -8.92
C TYR A 48 -6.02 17.38 -8.41
N GLY A 49 -6.61 17.34 -7.21
CA GLY A 49 -7.05 16.12 -6.54
C GLY A 49 -5.91 15.32 -5.91
N TRP A 50 -6.19 14.05 -5.67
CA TRP A 50 -5.34 13.12 -4.94
C TRP A 50 -5.06 11.89 -5.78
N LYS A 51 -3.80 11.47 -5.79
CA LYS A 51 -3.39 10.11 -6.12
C LYS A 51 -3.61 9.25 -4.89
N VAL A 52 -4.57 8.33 -4.94
CA VAL A 52 -4.94 7.49 -3.81
C VAL A 52 -4.50 6.07 -4.06
N LEU A 53 -3.45 5.64 -3.37
CA LEU A 53 -2.96 4.28 -3.38
C LEU A 53 -3.69 3.48 -2.30
N TYR A 54 -4.32 2.37 -2.68
CA TYR A 54 -4.98 1.49 -1.72
C TYR A 54 -4.56 0.04 -1.88
N PHE A 55 -4.01 -0.53 -0.82
CA PHE A 55 -3.80 -1.97 -0.66
C PHE A 55 -4.86 -2.50 0.32
N PRO A 56 -5.96 -3.09 -0.17
CA PRO A 56 -7.09 -3.50 0.66
C PRO A 56 -6.82 -4.77 1.45
N ARG A 57 -5.85 -5.59 1.03
CA ARG A 57 -5.47 -6.82 1.71
C ARG A 57 -4.00 -7.12 1.44
N THR A 58 -3.18 -7.13 2.46
CA THR A 58 -1.73 -7.35 2.33
C THR A 58 -1.29 -8.55 3.17
N ASP A 59 -2.00 -9.67 3.04
CA ASP A 59 -1.88 -10.85 3.92
C ASP A 59 -0.55 -11.63 3.84
N SER A 60 0.51 -11.13 3.18
CA SER A 60 1.71 -11.97 3.06
C SER A 60 3.02 -11.24 2.89
N LEU A 61 3.80 -11.26 3.99
CA LEU A 61 5.26 -11.37 3.91
C LEU A 61 5.72 -12.77 3.45
N LEU A 62 4.79 -13.70 3.14
CA LEU A 62 5.06 -15.10 2.80
C LEU A 62 6.16 -15.28 1.77
N PHE A 63 6.18 -14.43 0.75
CA PHE A 63 7.21 -14.41 -0.29
C PHE A 63 8.06 -13.13 -0.27
N ALA A 64 7.90 -12.25 0.72
CA ALA A 64 8.62 -10.99 0.73
C ALA A 64 10.13 -11.20 0.86
N THR A 65 10.59 -12.23 1.58
CA THR A 65 12.00 -12.67 1.65
C THR A 65 12.19 -14.00 0.93
N PRO A 66 13.42 -14.36 0.50
CA PRO A 66 13.66 -15.66 -0.11
C PRO A 66 13.22 -16.74 0.87
N THR A 67 12.25 -17.54 0.43
CA THR A 67 11.71 -18.62 1.26
C THR A 67 12.80 -19.65 1.55
N LYS A 68 12.54 -20.54 2.52
CA LYS A 68 13.31 -21.77 2.61
C LYS A 68 13.14 -22.56 1.31
N ALA A 69 14.19 -23.27 0.92
CA ALA A 69 14.18 -24.11 -0.27
C ALA A 69 13.17 -25.25 -0.09
N GLU A 70 12.14 -25.30 -0.93
CA GLU A 70 11.04 -26.27 -0.85
C GLU A 70 10.89 -27.02 -2.17
N LYS A 71 10.47 -28.29 -2.11
CA LYS A 71 10.23 -29.07 -3.33
C LYS A 71 8.94 -28.61 -3.98
N ARG A 72 8.98 -28.33 -5.28
CA ARG A 72 7.78 -27.97 -6.07
C ARG A 72 6.70 -29.07 -6.06
N SER A 73 7.09 -30.33 -5.90
CA SER A 73 6.17 -31.46 -5.80
C SER A 73 5.44 -31.60 -4.44
N ASP A 74 5.75 -30.78 -3.44
CA ASP A 74 5.08 -30.83 -2.13
C ASP A 74 3.67 -30.20 -2.23
N SER A 75 2.62 -30.84 -1.70
CA SER A 75 1.26 -30.29 -1.78
C SER A 75 1.13 -28.91 -1.11
N ARG A 76 1.94 -28.65 -0.07
CA ARG A 76 1.98 -27.35 0.62
C ARG A 76 2.58 -26.25 -0.25
N TYR A 77 3.38 -26.60 -1.27
CA TYR A 77 3.93 -25.64 -2.22
C TYR A 77 2.79 -24.98 -3.01
N VAL A 78 1.94 -25.82 -3.61
CA VAL A 78 0.80 -25.37 -4.42
C VAL A 78 -0.18 -24.58 -3.57
N GLU A 79 -0.46 -25.04 -2.34
CA GLU A 79 -1.34 -24.33 -1.40
C GLU A 79 -0.82 -22.93 -1.04
N LYS A 80 0.49 -22.75 -0.81
CA LYS A 80 1.09 -21.44 -0.53
C LYS A 80 0.95 -20.46 -1.69
N LEU A 81 1.08 -20.94 -2.92
CA LEU A 81 0.85 -20.13 -4.12
C LEU A 81 -0.63 -19.78 -4.29
N LEU A 82 -1.55 -20.69 -3.97
CA LEU A 82 -2.99 -20.42 -4.03
C LEU A 82 -3.44 -19.39 -2.98
N ASN A 83 -2.82 -19.41 -1.80
CA ASN A 83 -3.08 -18.50 -0.70
C ASN A 83 -2.15 -17.27 -0.69
N GLN A 84 -1.65 -16.89 -1.87
CA GLN A 84 -0.83 -15.70 -2.04
C GLN A 84 -1.56 -14.40 -1.62
N GLY A 85 -0.79 -13.35 -1.38
CA GLY A 85 -1.32 -12.05 -0.99
C GLY A 85 -2.06 -11.32 -2.12
N PHE A 86 -2.42 -10.07 -1.86
CA PHE A 86 -3.09 -9.19 -2.83
C PHE A 86 -2.27 -7.91 -3.04
N GLY A 87 -2.45 -7.33 -4.22
CA GLY A 87 -1.85 -6.07 -4.64
C GLY A 87 -2.72 -4.86 -4.36
N GLY A 88 -2.30 -3.76 -4.98
CA GLY A 88 -2.88 -2.44 -4.75
C GLY A 88 -3.66 -1.92 -5.94
N PHE A 89 -4.39 -0.85 -5.70
CA PHE A 89 -5.22 -0.13 -6.66
C PHE A 89 -4.94 1.36 -6.58
N TYR A 90 -5.02 2.04 -7.71
CA TYR A 90 -4.95 3.49 -7.76
C TYR A 90 -6.31 4.10 -8.08
N PHE A 91 -6.59 5.21 -7.40
CA PHE A 91 -7.72 6.06 -7.68
C PHE A 91 -7.26 7.50 -7.86
N LEU A 92 -7.91 8.21 -8.78
CA LEU A 92 -7.89 9.67 -8.81
C LEU A 92 -9.12 10.15 -8.03
N MET A 93 -8.91 10.92 -6.97
CA MET A 93 -10.00 11.45 -6.15
C MET A 93 -9.96 12.97 -6.07
N THR A 94 -11.09 13.63 -6.32
CA THR A 94 -11.26 15.08 -6.10
C THR A 94 -12.39 15.29 -5.10
N PHE A 95 -12.08 15.80 -3.91
CA PHE A 95 -13.04 16.08 -2.85
C PHE A 95 -13.56 17.50 -2.96
N ASN A 96 -14.87 17.66 -2.74
CA ASN A 96 -15.57 18.92 -2.84
C ASN A 96 -16.15 19.34 -1.47
N LYS A 97 -16.36 20.64 -1.30
CA LYS A 97 -16.87 21.21 -0.03
C LYS A 97 -18.30 20.81 0.30
N ASP A 98 -19.06 20.32 -0.68
CA ASP A 98 -20.43 19.82 -0.53
C ASP A 98 -20.48 18.34 -0.09
N ASN A 99 -19.35 17.80 0.40
CA ASN A 99 -19.20 16.41 0.82
C ASN A 99 -19.34 15.38 -0.32
N THR A 100 -19.10 15.81 -1.57
CA THR A 100 -18.97 14.90 -2.70
C THR A 100 -17.51 14.62 -3.08
N VAL A 101 -17.26 13.47 -3.67
CA VAL A 101 -15.96 13.08 -4.22
C VAL A 101 -16.14 12.51 -5.63
N ALA A 102 -15.37 13.04 -6.58
CA ALA A 102 -15.25 12.49 -7.93
C ALA A 102 -14.12 11.45 -7.96
N ILE A 103 -14.42 10.23 -8.42
CA ILE A 103 -13.48 9.10 -8.39
C ILE A 103 -13.34 8.47 -9.79
N GLN A 104 -12.10 8.19 -10.19
CA GLN A 104 -11.72 7.29 -11.29
C GLN A 104 -10.78 6.20 -10.74
N ALA A 105 -10.66 5.06 -11.42
CA ALA A 105 -9.89 3.91 -10.94
C ALA A 105 -9.00 3.28 -12.02
N ASP A 106 -7.91 2.62 -11.62
CA ASP A 106 -6.98 1.93 -12.53
C ASP A 106 -7.41 0.50 -12.90
N THR A 107 -8.66 0.12 -12.67
CA THR A 107 -9.13 -1.26 -12.78
C THR A 107 -9.34 -1.72 -14.21
N HIS A 108 -10.00 -0.91 -15.03
CA HIS A 108 -10.34 -1.20 -16.42
C HIS A 108 -10.23 0.07 -17.28
N SER A 109 -10.15 -0.08 -18.60
CA SER A 109 -10.14 1.06 -19.54
C SER A 109 -11.31 2.00 -19.33
N GLU A 110 -12.50 1.47 -19.00
CA GLU A 110 -13.72 2.25 -18.82
C GLU A 110 -13.67 3.08 -17.53
N THR A 111 -13.11 2.53 -16.45
CA THR A 111 -13.03 3.19 -15.14
C THR A 111 -11.93 4.27 -15.09
N LEU A 112 -11.03 4.29 -16.07
CA LEU A 112 -10.11 5.40 -16.31
C LEU A 112 -10.81 6.63 -16.89
N GLN A 113 -11.85 6.43 -17.72
CA GLN A 113 -12.51 7.52 -18.44
C GLN A 113 -13.81 7.96 -17.78
N THR A 114 -14.42 7.08 -17.00
CA THR A 114 -15.71 7.33 -16.34
C THR A 114 -15.48 7.87 -14.94
N VAL A 115 -15.84 9.14 -14.73
CA VAL A 115 -15.87 9.73 -13.39
C VAL A 115 -17.13 9.27 -12.68
N LYS A 116 -16.98 8.80 -11.44
CA LYS A 116 -18.10 8.49 -10.57
C LYS A 116 -18.13 9.44 -9.39
N THR A 117 -19.22 10.19 -9.26
CA THR A 117 -19.47 11.05 -8.10
C THR A 117 -20.07 10.21 -6.96
N SER A 118 -19.51 10.38 -5.77
CA SER A 118 -19.93 9.72 -4.54
C SER A 118 -19.99 10.73 -3.41
N GLU A 119 -20.60 10.38 -2.30
CA GLU A 119 -20.66 11.17 -1.08
C GLU A 119 -19.66 10.61 -0.06
N TYR A 120 -19.09 11.49 0.73
CA TYR A 120 -18.20 11.12 1.82
C TYR A 120 -18.59 11.83 3.11
N THR A 121 -18.24 11.23 4.25
CA THR A 121 -18.39 11.86 5.56
C THR A 121 -17.09 11.83 6.33
N LEU A 122 -16.91 12.83 7.19
CA LEU A 122 -15.86 12.88 8.19
C LEU A 122 -16.50 12.82 9.58
N SER A 123 -16.50 11.63 10.18
CA SER A 123 -16.99 11.43 11.54
C SER A 123 -15.83 11.39 12.52
N GLN A 124 -16.09 11.71 13.79
CA GLN A 124 -15.07 11.64 14.82
C GLN A 124 -15.72 11.25 16.16
N GLU A 125 -15.75 9.96 16.43
CA GLU A 125 -16.18 9.39 17.71
C GLU A 125 -14.97 9.27 18.65
N ALA A 126 -14.12 8.27 18.42
CA ALA A 126 -12.82 8.12 19.11
C ALA A 126 -11.64 8.58 18.24
N GLN A 127 -11.72 8.35 16.93
CA GLN A 127 -10.71 8.73 15.94
C GLN A 127 -11.41 9.33 14.72
N LEU A 128 -10.72 10.24 14.02
CA LEU A 128 -11.23 10.85 12.80
C LEU A 128 -11.32 9.79 11.70
N GLN A 129 -12.50 9.59 11.14
CA GLN A 129 -12.80 8.58 10.13
C GLN A 129 -13.30 9.24 8.84
N LEU A 130 -12.78 8.80 7.71
CA LEU A 130 -13.30 9.07 6.37
C LEU A 130 -14.13 7.88 5.92
N SER A 131 -15.37 8.14 5.53
CA SER A 131 -16.31 7.12 5.05
C SER A 131 -16.87 7.51 3.69
N PHE A 132 -17.00 6.56 2.77
CA PHE A 132 -17.81 6.75 1.57
C PHE A 132 -19.22 6.20 1.80
N THR A 133 -20.23 7.06 1.67
CA THR A 133 -21.62 6.72 2.02
C THR A 133 -22.47 6.31 0.82
N THR A 134 -22.01 6.55 -0.40
CA THR A 134 -22.68 6.11 -1.64
C THR A 134 -21.76 5.25 -2.50
N TYR A 135 -22.36 4.37 -3.30
CA TYR A 135 -21.64 3.36 -4.08
C TYR A 135 -20.63 3.99 -5.07
N ASN A 136 -19.38 3.49 -5.09
CA ASN A 136 -18.29 3.99 -5.93
C ASN A 136 -17.31 2.87 -6.34
N TYR A 137 -16.16 3.19 -6.95
CA TYR A 137 -15.19 2.18 -7.38
C TYR A 137 -14.47 1.46 -6.22
N VAL A 138 -14.29 2.11 -5.07
CA VAL A 138 -13.71 1.44 -3.90
C VAL A 138 -14.65 0.37 -3.35
N HIS A 139 -15.95 0.64 -3.36
CA HIS A 139 -16.98 -0.34 -2.98
C HIS A 139 -16.96 -1.62 -3.82
N GLN A 140 -16.43 -1.59 -5.06
CA GLN A 140 -16.28 -2.81 -5.88
C GLN A 140 -15.25 -3.78 -5.29
N LEU A 141 -14.31 -3.27 -4.48
CA LEU A 141 -13.30 -4.07 -3.78
C LEU A 141 -13.82 -4.61 -2.43
N VAL A 142 -14.97 -4.14 -1.95
CA VAL A 142 -15.59 -4.61 -0.69
C VAL A 142 -16.29 -5.94 -0.96
N ASN A 143 -15.51 -7.01 -0.96
CA ASN A 143 -15.95 -8.37 -1.24
C ASN A 143 -15.06 -9.40 -0.54
N ASN A 144 -15.44 -10.68 -0.58
CA ASN A 144 -14.69 -11.75 0.11
C ASN A 144 -13.25 -11.93 -0.36
N ARG A 145 -12.94 -11.50 -1.60
CA ARG A 145 -11.61 -11.63 -2.21
C ARG A 145 -10.67 -10.57 -1.65
N PHE A 146 -10.95 -9.29 -1.90
CA PHE A 146 -10.08 -8.17 -1.54
C PHE A 146 -10.34 -7.63 -0.14
N ARG A 147 -11.51 -7.90 0.46
CA ARG A 147 -11.88 -7.48 1.81
C ARG A 147 -11.63 -5.99 2.08
N ALA A 148 -11.79 -5.17 1.05
CA ALA A 148 -11.62 -3.74 1.20
C ALA A 148 -12.64 -3.17 2.19
N ALA A 149 -12.34 -1.99 2.72
CA ALA A 149 -13.26 -1.17 3.48
C ALA A 149 -13.72 0.04 2.65
N ALA A 150 -14.76 0.70 3.12
CA ALA A 150 -15.18 2.04 2.68
C ALA A 150 -15.07 3.07 3.82
N ASP A 151 -14.49 2.66 4.96
CA ASP A 151 -14.32 3.43 6.18
C ASP A 151 -12.87 3.31 6.63
N TRP A 152 -12.19 4.46 6.75
CA TRP A 152 -10.78 4.50 7.14
C TRP A 152 -10.53 5.55 8.22
N LEU A 153 -9.76 5.14 9.22
CA LEU A 153 -9.29 5.96 10.32
C LEU A 153 -8.05 6.74 9.90
N TYR A 154 -8.10 8.06 10.02
CA TYR A 154 -6.97 8.95 9.74
C TYR A 154 -5.87 8.76 10.77
N VAL A 155 -4.66 8.47 10.29
CA VAL A 155 -3.49 8.20 11.15
C VAL A 155 -2.58 9.42 11.27
N GLY A 156 -2.49 10.23 10.22
CA GLY A 156 -1.56 11.36 10.14
C GLY A 156 -0.87 11.42 8.78
N LYS A 157 0.32 12.02 8.75
CA LYS A 157 1.14 12.12 7.54
C LYS A 157 2.39 11.25 7.63
N ASP A 158 2.82 10.69 6.50
CA ASP A 158 4.10 10.00 6.41
C ASP A 158 5.28 11.00 6.25
N THR A 159 6.49 10.48 6.11
CA THR A 159 7.70 11.30 5.94
C THR A 159 7.71 12.12 4.65
N LEU A 160 6.89 11.75 3.67
CA LEU A 160 6.71 12.47 2.41
C LEU A 160 5.53 13.45 2.46
N GLN A 161 4.93 13.65 3.64
CA GLN A 161 3.75 14.49 3.86
C GLN A 161 2.46 13.96 3.21
N ASN A 162 2.41 12.68 2.83
CA ASN A 162 1.18 12.08 2.31
C ASN A 162 0.23 11.74 3.47
N MET A 163 -1.07 11.93 3.28
CA MET A 163 -2.05 11.52 4.30
C MET A 163 -2.19 10.00 4.30
N VAL A 164 -2.18 9.43 5.50
CA VAL A 164 -2.30 7.99 5.73
C VAL A 164 -3.58 7.70 6.49
N PHE A 165 -4.37 6.76 5.96
CA PHE A 165 -5.49 6.18 6.68
C PHE A 165 -5.34 4.66 6.74
N LYS A 166 -6.02 4.05 7.71
CA LYS A 166 -6.04 2.59 7.92
C LYS A 166 -7.42 2.14 8.35
N THR A 167 -7.76 0.88 8.16
CA THR A 167 -9.03 0.30 8.64
C THR A 167 -8.94 -0.06 10.11
N ALA A 168 -10.09 -0.36 10.76
CA ALA A 168 -10.13 -0.79 12.15
C ALA A 168 -9.59 -2.22 12.37
N SER A 169 -9.47 -3.02 11.31
CA SER A 169 -9.01 -4.42 11.33
C SER A 169 -7.48 -4.49 11.43
N TYR A 170 -6.92 -4.24 12.62
CA TYR A 170 -5.47 -4.14 12.86
C TYR A 170 -4.77 -5.43 13.32
N ALA A 171 -5.47 -6.57 13.34
CA ALA A 171 -4.95 -7.76 14.00
C ALA A 171 -3.75 -8.43 13.28
N ASP A 172 -3.53 -8.17 11.98
CA ASP A 172 -2.57 -8.94 11.18
C ASP A 172 -1.33 -8.14 10.69
N PRO A 173 -0.16 -8.80 10.55
CA PRO A 173 1.04 -8.21 9.97
C PRO A 173 0.88 -7.92 8.46
N ALA A 174 1.59 -6.89 7.96
CA ALA A 174 1.42 -6.31 6.63
C ALA A 174 0.03 -5.68 6.43
N ARG A 175 -0.14 -4.51 7.06
CA ARG A 175 -1.40 -3.80 7.30
C ARG A 175 -1.96 -3.16 6.02
N GLU A 176 -3.29 -3.20 5.91
CA GLU A 176 -4.06 -2.41 4.94
C GLU A 176 -3.62 -0.95 4.99
N TYR A 177 -3.42 -0.37 3.81
CA TYR A 177 -2.78 0.94 3.66
C TYR A 177 -3.47 1.70 2.55
N ILE A 178 -4.08 2.83 2.92
CA ILE A 178 -4.57 3.81 1.98
C ILE A 178 -3.79 5.10 2.18
N VAL A 179 -3.22 5.61 1.08
CA VAL A 179 -2.42 6.83 1.09
C VAL A 179 -2.79 7.77 -0.01
N PHE A 180 -2.90 9.02 0.39
CA PHE A 180 -3.31 10.13 -0.44
C PHE A 180 -2.08 11.02 -0.64
N GLU A 181 -1.56 10.98 -1.85
CA GLU A 181 -0.53 11.90 -2.31
C GLU A 181 -1.21 13.03 -3.10
N LYS A 182 -0.88 14.28 -2.74
CA LYS A 182 -1.47 15.44 -3.40
C LYS A 182 -0.89 15.59 -4.80
N LEU A 183 -1.75 15.66 -5.81
CA LEU A 183 -1.32 15.95 -7.19
C LEU A 183 -0.85 17.40 -7.29
N LYS A 184 0.29 17.61 -7.94
CA LYS A 184 0.98 18.91 -7.96
C LYS A 184 0.62 19.75 -9.18
N THR A 185 0.23 19.11 -10.28
CA THR A 185 -0.03 19.79 -11.55
C THR A 185 -1.29 19.25 -12.24
N ALA A 186 -1.84 20.05 -13.17
CA ALA A 186 -2.95 19.63 -14.02
C ALA A 186 -2.57 18.45 -14.92
N ASP A 187 -1.33 18.42 -15.41
CA ASP A 187 -0.81 17.33 -16.24
C ASP A 187 -0.76 16.02 -15.46
N ASP A 188 -0.34 16.05 -14.19
CA ASP A 188 -0.35 14.86 -13.34
C ASP A 188 -1.79 14.34 -13.19
N LYS A 189 -2.76 15.23 -12.92
CA LYS A 189 -4.18 14.84 -12.83
C LYS A 189 -4.67 14.15 -14.10
N GLN A 190 -4.29 14.65 -15.27
CA GLN A 190 -4.72 14.10 -16.55
C GLN A 190 -4.05 12.76 -16.89
N GLN A 191 -2.80 12.56 -16.48
CA GLN A 191 -1.97 11.47 -17.00
C GLN A 191 -1.62 10.38 -15.99
N PHE A 192 -1.57 10.66 -14.68
CA PHE A 192 -0.98 9.71 -13.72
C PHE A 192 -1.72 8.36 -13.75
N LEU A 193 -3.06 8.40 -13.74
CA LEU A 193 -3.88 7.19 -13.64
C LEU A 193 -3.74 6.34 -14.92
N GLN A 194 -3.67 7.00 -16.07
CA GLN A 194 -3.42 6.33 -17.36
C GLN A 194 -2.01 5.72 -17.41
N LYS A 195 -0.98 6.42 -16.94
CA LYS A 195 0.39 5.89 -16.88
C LYS A 195 0.49 4.70 -15.93
N ALA A 196 -0.13 4.80 -14.75
CA ALA A 196 -0.24 3.71 -13.78
C ALA A 196 -0.92 2.47 -14.39
N TYR A 197 -2.06 2.66 -15.04
CA TYR A 197 -2.77 1.61 -15.76
C TYR A 197 -1.91 0.96 -16.85
N ASN A 198 -1.24 1.76 -17.68
CA ASN A 198 -0.40 1.27 -18.77
C ASN A 198 0.78 0.44 -18.26
N ASN A 199 1.42 0.88 -17.18
CA ASN A 199 2.54 0.13 -16.59
C ASN A 199 2.07 -1.16 -15.91
N ARG A 200 0.92 -1.14 -15.25
CA ARG A 200 0.26 -2.35 -14.73
C ARG A 200 -0.02 -3.34 -15.86
N LEU A 201 -0.71 -2.89 -16.91
CA LEU A 201 -1.04 -3.75 -18.06
C LEU A 201 0.21 -4.31 -18.73
N PHE A 202 1.24 -3.49 -18.90
CA PHE A 202 2.49 -3.94 -19.49
C PHE A 202 3.08 -5.12 -18.71
N PHE A 203 3.16 -5.03 -17.38
CA PHE A 203 3.60 -6.14 -16.53
C PHE A 203 2.65 -7.35 -16.57
N GLU A 204 1.34 -7.09 -16.54
CA GLU A 204 0.30 -8.13 -16.63
C GLU A 204 0.28 -8.85 -17.99
N GLN A 205 0.83 -8.26 -19.04
CA GLN A 205 0.94 -8.86 -20.38
C GLN A 205 2.27 -9.58 -20.60
N MET A 206 3.28 -9.33 -19.77
CA MET A 206 4.59 -9.98 -19.91
C MET A 206 4.45 -11.51 -19.91
N GLN A 207 5.10 -12.17 -20.87
CA GLN A 207 5.26 -13.62 -20.88
C GLN A 207 6.37 -13.99 -19.91
N ASN A 208 6.03 -14.74 -18.86
CA ASN A 208 6.96 -15.17 -17.83
C ASN A 208 7.95 -14.10 -17.32
N PRO A 209 7.46 -13.02 -16.67
CA PRO A 209 8.36 -12.03 -16.11
C PRO A 209 9.31 -12.67 -15.09
N GLN A 210 10.60 -12.40 -15.27
CA GLN A 210 11.72 -12.84 -14.44
C GLN A 210 12.32 -11.64 -13.70
N ILE A 211 13.09 -11.89 -12.63
CA ILE A 211 13.83 -10.87 -11.89
C ILE A 211 15.28 -11.27 -11.70
N VAL A 212 16.19 -10.30 -11.83
CA VAL A 212 17.58 -10.41 -11.41
C VAL A 212 17.91 -9.35 -10.36
N ILE A 213 18.53 -9.77 -9.26
CA ILE A 213 19.09 -8.88 -8.24
C ILE A 213 20.61 -9.00 -8.32
N LYS A 214 21.29 -7.89 -8.58
CA LYS A 214 22.75 -7.83 -8.77
C LYS A 214 23.39 -6.62 -8.10
N ARG A 215 24.70 -6.69 -7.90
CA ARG A 215 25.57 -5.55 -7.53
C ARG A 215 26.86 -5.64 -8.34
N GLY A 216 27.06 -4.67 -9.23
CA GLY A 216 28.09 -4.79 -10.27
C GLY A 216 27.85 -6.04 -11.14
N SER A 217 28.89 -6.84 -11.34
CA SER A 217 28.81 -8.10 -12.09
C SER A 217 28.26 -9.29 -11.29
N LYS A 218 28.09 -9.15 -9.97
CA LYS A 218 27.67 -10.26 -9.11
C LYS A 218 26.14 -10.37 -9.04
N ILE A 219 25.61 -11.54 -9.40
CA ILE A 219 24.21 -11.90 -9.25
C ILE A 219 23.98 -12.51 -7.86
N TYR A 220 22.94 -12.05 -7.17
CA TYR A 220 22.55 -12.49 -5.83
C TYR A 220 21.25 -13.30 -5.86
N TYR A 221 20.37 -13.00 -6.80
CA TYR A 221 19.14 -13.72 -7.07
C TYR A 221 18.82 -13.60 -8.56
N GLN A 222 18.43 -14.69 -9.21
CA GLN A 222 17.92 -14.66 -10.57
C GLN A 222 16.85 -15.71 -10.66
N SER A 223 15.60 -15.30 -10.86
CA SER A 223 14.58 -16.30 -11.16
C SER A 223 14.88 -16.97 -12.48
N ASP A 224 14.49 -18.24 -12.60
CA ASP A 224 14.76 -19.05 -13.78
C ASP A 224 13.64 -20.06 -14.10
N VAL A 225 12.53 -19.99 -13.35
CA VAL A 225 11.40 -20.90 -13.53
C VAL A 225 10.24 -20.20 -14.22
N TYR A 226 9.65 -20.92 -15.18
CA TYR A 226 8.50 -20.45 -15.92
C TYR A 226 7.22 -20.61 -15.09
N LEU A 227 6.61 -19.47 -14.73
CA LEU A 227 5.36 -19.45 -13.96
C LEU A 227 4.17 -18.99 -14.77
N LYS A 228 4.39 -18.21 -15.84
CA LYS A 228 3.32 -17.55 -16.60
C LYS A 228 3.49 -17.68 -18.11
N GLY A 229 2.53 -18.37 -18.75
CA GLY A 229 2.39 -18.51 -20.21
C GLY A 229 1.98 -19.93 -20.63
N ASN A 230 1.93 -20.19 -21.95
CA ASN A 230 1.15 -21.30 -22.54
C ASN A 230 1.69 -22.73 -22.34
N ASN A 231 2.95 -22.91 -21.91
CA ASN A 231 3.64 -24.20 -22.10
C ASN A 231 4.10 -24.94 -20.82
N PHE A 232 3.80 -24.47 -19.61
CA PHE A 232 4.38 -25.06 -18.38
C PHE A 232 3.39 -25.21 -17.21
N GLY A 233 2.40 -26.09 -17.38
CA GLY A 233 1.87 -26.98 -16.32
C GLY A 233 1.23 -26.40 -15.04
N LEU A 234 1.21 -25.09 -14.82
CA LEU A 234 0.30 -24.46 -13.88
C LEU A 234 -0.96 -24.11 -14.66
N ASN A 235 -2.07 -24.79 -14.36
CA ASN A 235 -3.38 -24.57 -14.99
C ASN A 235 -3.73 -23.07 -15.01
N THR A 236 -4.50 -22.64 -16.01
CA THR A 236 -5.09 -21.30 -16.18
C THR A 236 -5.57 -20.61 -14.88
N PRO A 237 -6.18 -21.31 -13.90
CA PRO A 237 -6.61 -20.73 -12.63
C PRO A 237 -5.48 -20.14 -11.76
N PHE A 238 -4.26 -20.66 -11.83
CA PHE A 238 -3.10 -20.10 -11.10
C PHE A 238 -2.70 -18.74 -11.65
N LEU A 239 -2.75 -18.59 -12.97
CA LEU A 239 -2.42 -17.36 -13.69
C LEU A 239 -3.47 -16.27 -13.51
N GLU A 240 -4.74 -16.68 -13.56
CA GLU A 240 -5.86 -15.82 -13.18
C GLU A 240 -5.69 -15.33 -11.74
N GLY A 241 -5.22 -16.18 -10.83
CA GLY A 241 -4.88 -15.80 -9.46
C GLY A 241 -3.87 -14.66 -9.36
N PHE A 242 -2.77 -14.69 -10.12
CA PHE A 242 -1.74 -13.64 -10.08
C PHE A 242 -2.27 -12.28 -10.56
N VAL A 243 -2.90 -12.26 -11.74
CA VAL A 243 -3.40 -11.01 -12.34
C VAL A 243 -4.57 -10.47 -11.55
N ALA A 244 -5.56 -11.32 -11.23
CA ALA A 244 -6.74 -10.87 -10.51
C ALA A 244 -6.47 -10.56 -9.03
N ASN A 245 -5.40 -11.09 -8.41
CA ASN A 245 -4.95 -10.63 -7.09
C ASN A 245 -3.94 -9.47 -7.17
N ARG A 246 -3.45 -9.10 -8.36
CA ARG A 246 -2.30 -8.19 -8.53
C ARG A 246 -1.11 -8.60 -7.66
N TYR A 247 -0.77 -9.88 -7.70
CA TYR A 247 0.33 -10.46 -6.93
C TYR A 247 1.21 -11.29 -7.86
N TYR A 248 2.53 -11.18 -7.72
CA TYR A 248 3.45 -11.99 -8.53
C TYR A 248 4.58 -12.54 -7.66
N VAL A 249 5.00 -13.76 -8.00
CA VAL A 249 6.15 -14.43 -7.39
C VAL A 249 7.18 -14.75 -8.47
N PHE A 250 8.45 -14.64 -8.10
CA PHE A 250 9.59 -14.98 -8.92
C PHE A 250 10.26 -16.20 -8.29
N GLU A 251 10.32 -17.30 -9.03
CA GLU A 251 10.86 -18.57 -8.55
C GLU A 251 12.29 -18.80 -9.05
N TYR A 252 13.19 -19.17 -8.14
CA TYR A 252 14.58 -19.53 -8.39
C TYR A 252 14.85 -20.96 -7.94
N ARG A 253 15.42 -21.79 -8.82
CA ARG A 253 15.89 -23.15 -8.47
C ARG A 253 17.18 -23.07 -7.67
N THR A 254 17.23 -23.74 -6.52
CA THR A 254 18.48 -23.76 -5.71
C THR A 254 19.57 -24.63 -6.32
N ASN A 255 19.23 -25.50 -7.27
CA ASN A 255 20.16 -26.27 -8.10
C ASN A 255 19.83 -26.08 -9.58
N PRO A 256 20.54 -25.18 -10.30
CA PRO A 256 20.27 -24.88 -11.71
C PRO A 256 20.39 -26.08 -12.67
N GLN A 257 21.07 -27.16 -12.25
CA GLN A 257 21.29 -28.36 -13.06
C GLN A 257 20.06 -29.29 -13.10
N GLU A 258 19.08 -29.11 -12.20
CA GLU A 258 17.88 -29.97 -12.15
C GLU A 258 16.87 -29.56 -13.22
N ASP A 259 16.41 -30.52 -14.04
CA ASP A 259 15.47 -30.25 -15.14
C ASP A 259 14.15 -29.62 -14.63
N PRO A 260 13.82 -28.38 -15.07
CA PRO A 260 12.65 -27.65 -14.63
C PRO A 260 11.32 -28.30 -15.05
N SER A 261 11.32 -29.19 -16.05
CA SER A 261 10.14 -29.96 -16.48
C SER A 261 9.69 -31.01 -15.46
N THR A 262 10.62 -31.47 -14.61
CA THR A 262 10.35 -32.58 -13.70
C THR A 262 9.55 -32.16 -12.47
N GLY A 263 9.60 -30.89 -12.09
CA GLY A 263 9.02 -30.38 -10.84
C GLY A 263 9.62 -30.98 -9.55
N ARG A 264 10.72 -31.74 -9.64
CA ARG A 264 11.36 -32.44 -8.51
C ARG A 264 12.45 -31.63 -7.80
N TYR A 265 12.71 -30.43 -8.29
CA TYR A 265 13.73 -29.53 -7.77
C TYR A 265 13.25 -28.76 -6.55
N LYS A 266 14.23 -28.19 -5.84
CA LYS A 266 13.97 -27.25 -4.76
C LYS A 266 14.03 -25.82 -5.27
N SER A 267 13.10 -25.01 -4.77
CA SER A 267 12.97 -23.62 -5.17
C SER A 267 12.89 -22.68 -3.98
N GLN A 268 13.33 -21.44 -4.22
CA GLN A 268 13.05 -20.29 -3.38
C GLN A 268 12.20 -19.29 -4.17
N PHE A 269 11.48 -18.45 -3.43
CA PHE A 269 10.57 -17.46 -4.00
C PHE A 269 10.87 -16.08 -3.42
N ILE A 270 10.75 -15.07 -4.28
CA ILE A 270 10.52 -13.69 -3.84
C ILE A 270 9.27 -13.17 -4.54
N GLY A 271 8.40 -12.45 -3.83
CA GLY A 271 7.14 -12.01 -4.38
C GLY A 271 6.43 -11.02 -3.48
N SER A 272 5.54 -10.24 -4.08
CA SER A 272 4.74 -9.24 -3.38
C SER A 272 3.54 -8.84 -4.23
N GLY A 273 2.52 -8.30 -3.57
CA GLY A 273 1.45 -7.57 -4.24
C GLY A 273 2.02 -6.33 -4.90
N TYR A 274 1.53 -6.02 -6.10
CA TYR A 274 1.97 -4.90 -6.90
C TYR A 274 0.82 -3.96 -7.26
N VAL A 275 1.19 -2.76 -7.70
CA VAL A 275 0.33 -1.81 -8.39
C VAL A 275 1.18 -1.14 -9.48
N GLY A 276 0.57 -0.74 -10.60
CA GLY A 276 1.25 0.13 -11.57
C GLY A 276 1.31 1.55 -11.07
N THR A 277 2.40 2.27 -11.31
CA THR A 277 2.56 3.70 -10.99
C THR A 277 2.81 4.50 -12.25
N GLU A 278 2.77 5.82 -12.17
CA GLU A 278 3.11 6.72 -13.25
C GLU A 278 4.53 6.50 -13.82
N SER A 279 5.45 5.97 -13.00
CA SER A 279 6.83 5.69 -13.39
C SER A 279 7.10 4.21 -13.67
N GLY A 280 6.32 3.28 -13.13
CA GLY A 280 6.52 1.84 -13.33
C GLY A 280 5.64 0.98 -12.44
N LEU A 281 6.22 0.28 -11.46
CA LEU A 281 5.52 -0.60 -10.53
C LEU A 281 5.94 -0.32 -9.09
N THR A 282 5.04 -0.52 -8.14
CA THR A 282 5.37 -0.53 -6.70
C THR A 282 4.92 -1.84 -6.06
N PHE A 283 5.84 -2.50 -5.35
CA PHE A 283 5.61 -3.69 -4.54
C PHE A 283 5.62 -3.30 -3.06
N ARG A 284 4.46 -3.16 -2.42
CA ARG A 284 4.36 -2.51 -1.09
C ARG A 284 5.09 -3.26 0.02
N ALA A 285 4.99 -4.59 0.08
CA ALA A 285 5.73 -5.38 1.05
C ALA A 285 7.24 -5.41 0.73
N GLY A 286 7.59 -5.03 -0.49
CA GLY A 286 8.92 -5.06 -1.08
C GLY A 286 9.30 -6.45 -1.57
N LEU A 287 10.10 -6.51 -2.63
CA LEU A 287 10.85 -7.70 -3.01
C LEU A 287 12.17 -7.68 -2.23
N ARG A 288 12.29 -8.52 -1.21
CA ARG A 288 13.42 -8.50 -0.27
C ARG A 288 14.38 -9.61 -0.65
N TYR A 289 15.63 -9.27 -0.90
CA TYR A 289 16.69 -10.28 -0.93
C TYR A 289 17.06 -10.71 0.50
N ASN A 290 17.07 -9.76 1.43
CA ASN A 290 17.22 -10.02 2.86
C ASN A 290 16.57 -8.88 3.67
N LYS A 291 16.74 -8.85 5.00
CA LYS A 291 16.14 -7.84 5.88
C LYS A 291 16.58 -6.39 5.58
N SER A 292 17.70 -6.21 4.89
CA SER A 292 18.33 -4.90 4.64
C SER A 292 18.37 -4.51 3.17
N ILE A 293 18.04 -5.43 2.25
CA ILE A 293 18.05 -5.20 0.80
C ILE A 293 16.63 -5.46 0.29
N ILE A 294 15.88 -4.37 0.09
CA ILE A 294 14.46 -4.40 -0.25
C ILE A 294 14.17 -3.47 -1.43
N PHE A 295 13.50 -3.97 -2.46
CA PHE A 295 13.10 -3.20 -3.63
C PHE A 295 11.58 -2.99 -3.60
N TYR A 296 11.16 -1.73 -3.57
CA TYR A 296 9.75 -1.34 -3.52
C TYR A 296 9.29 -0.79 -4.86
N ASP A 297 9.90 0.31 -5.28
CA ASP A 297 9.51 1.07 -6.46
C ASP A 297 10.45 0.75 -7.62
N PHE A 298 9.86 0.31 -8.73
CA PHE A 298 10.55 0.02 -9.97
C PHE A 298 10.12 1.02 -11.03
N VAL A 299 11.10 1.61 -11.71
CA VAL A 299 10.88 2.51 -12.84
C VAL A 299 10.90 1.69 -14.13
N ARG A 300 9.97 1.96 -15.04
CA ARG A 300 9.95 1.32 -16.35
C ARG A 300 11.03 1.92 -17.25
N GLU A 301 11.88 1.07 -17.78
CA GLU A 301 12.91 1.40 -18.77
C GLU A 301 12.70 0.54 -20.02
N GLY A 302 12.01 1.08 -21.02
CA GLY A 302 11.63 0.31 -22.21
C GLY A 302 10.80 -0.92 -21.84
N ASN A 303 11.38 -2.11 -22.04
CA ASN A 303 10.72 -3.40 -21.82
C ASN A 303 11.01 -4.05 -20.47
N ARG A 304 11.66 -3.34 -19.54
CA ARG A 304 11.98 -3.83 -18.20
C ARG A 304 11.56 -2.84 -17.12
N PHE A 305 11.52 -3.30 -15.88
CA PHE A 305 11.34 -2.47 -14.69
C PHE A 305 12.57 -2.57 -13.81
N VAL A 306 13.11 -1.43 -13.37
CA VAL A 306 14.40 -1.35 -12.67
C VAL A 306 14.22 -0.63 -11.34
N ALA A 307 14.76 -1.20 -10.28
CA ALA A 307 14.81 -0.59 -8.95
C ALA A 307 16.25 -0.53 -8.44
N HIS A 308 16.64 0.63 -7.92
CA HIS A 308 17.94 0.83 -7.28
C HIS A 308 17.78 0.89 -5.76
N HIS A 309 18.54 0.07 -5.04
CA HIS A 309 18.47 0.02 -3.60
C HIS A 309 19.24 1.18 -2.95
N ARG A 310 18.56 1.87 -2.03
CA ARG A 310 19.11 2.89 -1.15
C ARG A 310 19.04 2.40 0.30
N ASP A 311 20.06 2.73 1.09
CA ASP A 311 20.04 2.42 2.52
C ASP A 311 19.05 3.31 3.29
N SER A 312 18.98 3.13 4.61
CA SER A 312 18.09 3.91 5.49
C SER A 312 18.37 5.43 5.50
N LYS A 313 19.53 5.86 4.98
CA LYS A 313 19.91 7.28 4.83
C LYS A 313 19.67 7.79 3.41
N GLY A 314 19.12 6.97 2.51
CA GLY A 314 18.89 7.32 1.10
C GLY A 314 20.12 7.19 0.21
N ILE A 315 21.22 6.61 0.70
CA ILE A 315 22.48 6.48 -0.05
C ILE A 315 22.40 5.25 -0.96
N ALA A 316 22.80 5.42 -2.22
CA ALA A 316 22.83 4.33 -3.19
C ALA A 316 23.83 3.24 -2.77
N THR A 317 23.37 1.99 -2.72
CA THR A 317 24.20 0.85 -2.29
C THR A 317 24.83 0.09 -3.45
N GLY A 318 24.44 0.41 -4.68
CA GLY A 318 24.85 -0.28 -5.91
C GLY A 318 24.11 -1.59 -6.19
N TYR A 319 23.19 -2.01 -5.32
CA TYR A 319 22.27 -3.11 -5.62
C TYR A 319 21.16 -2.64 -6.56
N THR A 320 20.88 -3.44 -7.59
CA THR A 320 19.82 -3.20 -8.56
C THR A 320 18.98 -4.47 -8.71
N ALA A 321 17.67 -4.30 -8.81
CA ALA A 321 16.74 -5.34 -9.22
C ALA A 321 16.15 -4.98 -10.59
N GLU A 322 16.14 -5.91 -11.53
CA GLU A 322 15.56 -5.73 -12.86
C GLU A 322 14.54 -6.83 -13.12
N ILE A 323 13.31 -6.43 -13.45
CA ILE A 323 12.23 -7.32 -13.90
C ILE A 323 12.12 -7.22 -15.41
N PHE A 324 12.12 -8.34 -16.11
CA PHE A 324 12.12 -8.39 -17.58
C PHE A 324 11.36 -9.61 -18.09
N GLU A 325 10.92 -9.53 -19.34
CA GLU A 325 10.39 -10.67 -20.10
C GLU A 325 11.57 -11.45 -20.71
N ASN A 326 11.56 -12.79 -20.56
CA ASN A 326 12.60 -13.68 -21.08
C ASN A 326 12.21 -14.32 -22.40
#